data_AF-A0A821GCM7-F1
#
_entry.id   AF-A0A821GCM7-F1
#
_cell.length_a   1.000
_cell.length_b   1.000
_cell.length_c   1.000
_cell.angle_alpha   90.00
_cell.angle_beta   90.00
_cell.angle_gamma   90.00
#
_symmetry.space_group_name_H-M   'P 1'
#
loop_
_entity.id
_entity.type
_entity.pdbx_description
1 polymer ?
#
loop_
_entity_poly.entity_id
_entity_poly.type
_entity_poly.pdbx_seq_one_letter_code
_entity_poly.pdbx_strand_id
1 'polypeptide(L)'
;MQLFVILLLLLTNIHRIICESWNYHDLGPDIWSETYPSCAGHSQSPIIIKTACTIYRTFAPFDFSSTYNLTHTFNVLNNGHTIVGTYNANDSSPFKLTGGGLNGTFEFSNFHLHW
;
A
#
# COMPACT_ATOMS: atom_id res chain seq x y z
N MET A 1 -47.43 6.28 -15.67
CA MET A 1 -46.70 6.02 -14.41
C MET A 1 -45.48 5.12 -14.59
N GLN A 2 -45.48 4.14 -15.51
CA GLN A 2 -44.32 3.27 -15.77
C GLN A 2 -43.16 3.92 -16.55
N LEU A 3 -43.40 4.89 -17.45
CA LEU A 3 -42.31 5.56 -18.18
C LEU A 3 -41.38 6.40 -17.29
N PHE A 4 -41.90 6.97 -16.19
CA PHE A 4 -41.11 7.80 -15.26
C PHE A 4 -40.11 6.97 -14.43
N VAL A 5 -40.43 5.70 -14.18
CA VAL A 5 -39.59 4.79 -13.38
C VAL A 5 -38.37 4.32 -14.17
N ILE A 6 -38.50 4.16 -15.49
CA ILE A 6 -37.40 3.71 -16.36
C ILE A 6 -36.34 4.82 -16.51
N LEU A 7 -36.75 6.10 -16.57
CA LEU A 7 -35.83 7.23 -16.65
C LEU A 7 -35.02 7.41 -15.35
N LEU A 8 -35.61 7.10 -14.19
CA LEU A 8 -34.94 7.17 -12.88
C LEU A 8 -33.86 6.08 -12.73
N LEU A 9 -34.07 4.89 -13.33
CA LEU A 9 -33.11 3.77 -13.32
C LEU A 9 -31.94 3.96 -14.32
N LEU A 10 -32.09 4.83 -15.32
CA LEU A 10 -31.00 5.23 -16.21
C LEU A 10 -30.07 6.28 -15.58
N LEU A 11 -30.58 7.08 -14.63
CA LEU A 11 -29.80 8.08 -13.88
C LEU A 11 -29.00 7.48 -12.71
N THR A 12 -29.23 6.22 -12.32
CA THR A 12 -28.41 5.52 -11.31
C THR A 12 -27.19 4.81 -11.89
N ASN A 13 -27.02 4.82 -13.21
CA ASN A 13 -25.82 4.38 -13.93
C ASN A 13 -24.90 5.57 -14.28
N ILE A 14 -24.93 6.64 -13.48
CA ILE A 14 -23.87 7.64 -13.50
C ILE A 14 -22.61 6.88 -13.05
N HIS A 15 -21.66 6.82 -13.97
CA HIS A 15 -20.37 6.18 -13.78
C HIS A 15 -19.82 6.53 -12.41
N ARG A 16 -19.34 5.54 -11.66
CA ARG A 16 -18.32 5.84 -10.65
C ARG A 16 -17.11 6.34 -11.41
N ILE A 17 -17.07 7.65 -11.66
CA ILE A 17 -15.82 8.34 -11.87
C ILE A 17 -15.11 8.18 -10.54
N ILE A 18 -14.26 7.17 -10.43
CA ILE A 18 -13.24 7.14 -9.39
C ILE A 18 -12.28 8.25 -9.80
N CYS A 19 -12.64 9.49 -9.45
CA CYS A 19 -11.66 10.55 -9.36
C CYS A 19 -10.86 10.19 -8.11
N GLU A 20 -9.62 9.76 -8.31
CA GLU A 20 -8.67 9.50 -7.23
C GLU A 20 -8.69 10.70 -6.26
N SER A 21 -9.02 10.47 -4.99
CA SER A 21 -9.15 11.53 -3.99
C SER A 21 -7.80 12.08 -3.51
N TRP A 22 -6.71 11.62 -4.12
CA TRP A 22 -5.34 12.10 -3.95
C TRP A 22 -4.52 11.78 -5.21
N ASN A 23 -3.47 12.54 -5.48
CA ASN A 23 -2.45 12.20 -6.47
C ASN A 23 -1.10 12.85 -6.08
N TYR A 24 -0.10 12.80 -6.96
CA TYR A 24 1.20 13.46 -6.78
C TYR A 24 1.35 14.77 -7.58
N HIS A 25 0.24 15.29 -8.10
CA HIS A 25 0.17 16.48 -8.94
C HIS A 25 -0.65 17.59 -8.26
N ASP A 26 -1.85 17.88 -8.78
CA ASP A 26 -2.74 18.94 -8.32
C ASP A 26 -3.44 18.62 -7.00
N LEU A 27 -3.68 17.34 -6.70
CA LEU A 27 -4.14 16.85 -5.40
C LEU A 27 -2.98 16.24 -4.61
N GLY A 28 -1.85 16.97 -4.60
CA GLY A 28 -0.54 16.54 -4.10
C GLY A 28 -0.41 16.41 -2.57
N PRO A 29 0.74 15.88 -2.09
CA PRO A 29 1.01 15.67 -0.66
C PRO A 29 0.80 16.90 0.24
N ASP A 30 1.04 18.10 -0.30
CA ASP A 30 0.89 19.37 0.43
C ASP A 30 -0.56 19.62 0.88
N ILE A 31 -1.55 19.02 0.22
CA ILE A 31 -2.97 19.17 0.54
C ILE A 31 -3.66 17.87 0.97
N TRP A 32 -2.94 16.74 1.01
CA TRP A 32 -3.54 15.46 1.42
C TRP A 32 -4.22 15.54 2.79
N SER A 33 -3.71 16.37 3.71
CA SER A 33 -4.29 16.54 5.04
C SER A 33 -5.70 17.13 5.06
N GLU A 34 -6.12 17.82 3.99
CA GLU A 34 -7.48 18.37 3.89
C GLU A 34 -8.53 17.25 3.83
N THR A 35 -8.20 16.17 3.11
CA THR A 35 -9.07 14.98 2.96
C THR A 35 -8.69 13.86 3.94
N TYR A 36 -7.40 13.74 4.27
CA TYR A 36 -6.82 12.70 5.11
C TYR A 36 -6.08 13.34 6.29
N PRO A 37 -6.77 13.75 7.37
CA PRO A 37 -6.16 14.48 8.50
C PRO A 37 -4.94 13.78 9.13
N SER A 38 -4.85 12.45 9.02
CA SER A 38 -3.70 11.66 9.45
C SER A 38 -2.39 12.05 8.76
N CYS A 39 -2.43 12.61 7.55
CA CYS A 39 -1.26 13.08 6.80
C CYS A 39 -0.56 14.28 7.48
N ALA A 40 -1.24 14.99 8.39
CA ALA A 40 -0.65 16.06 9.20
C ALA A 40 -0.19 15.59 10.61
N GLY A 41 -0.14 14.28 10.86
CA GLY A 41 0.29 13.72 12.15
C GLY A 41 1.80 13.92 12.44
N HIS A 42 2.22 13.64 13.67
CA HIS A 42 3.63 13.83 14.08
C HIS A 42 4.58 12.67 13.72
N SER A 43 4.04 11.56 13.23
CA SER A 43 4.80 10.33 12.92
C SER A 43 4.63 9.95 11.44
N GLN A 44 4.87 10.90 10.53
CA GLN A 44 4.82 10.64 9.08
C GLN A 44 6.09 9.99 8.55
N SER A 45 5.99 9.40 7.37
CA SER A 45 7.10 8.94 6.54
C SER A 45 6.94 9.50 5.12
N PRO A 46 8.02 9.63 4.32
CA PRO A 46 9.41 9.29 4.64
C PRO A 46 10.11 10.31 5.56
N ILE A 47 11.28 9.96 6.08
CA ILE A 47 12.16 10.87 6.85
C ILE A 47 13.61 10.76 6.39
N ILE A 48 14.40 11.82 6.63
CA ILE A 48 15.85 11.78 6.45
C ILE A 48 16.47 11.05 7.66
N ILE A 49 17.15 9.92 7.40
CA ILE A 49 17.90 9.19 8.44
C ILE A 49 19.29 9.80 8.56
N LYS A 50 19.52 10.60 9.61
CA LYS A 50 20.84 11.10 9.98
C LYS A 50 21.58 10.00 10.76
N THR A 51 22.43 9.23 10.09
CA THR A 51 23.13 8.06 10.68
C THR A 51 23.86 8.38 11.99
N ALA A 52 24.52 9.54 12.08
CA ALA A 52 25.19 10.00 13.30
C ALA A 52 24.26 10.23 14.51
N CYS A 53 22.95 10.40 14.27
CA CYS A 53 21.93 10.60 15.32
C CYS A 53 21.14 9.33 15.62
N THR A 54 21.48 8.20 14.98
CA THR A 54 20.81 6.93 15.25
C THR A 54 21.27 6.35 16.59
N ILE A 55 20.35 5.64 17.25
CA ILE A 55 20.65 4.94 18.49
C ILE A 55 20.97 3.49 18.16
N TYR A 56 22.18 3.05 18.51
CA TYR A 56 22.54 1.64 18.34
C TYR A 56 21.67 0.75 19.25
N ARG A 57 21.10 -0.29 18.65
CA ARG A 57 20.27 -1.30 19.30
C ARG A 57 20.60 -2.65 18.70
N THR A 58 20.63 -3.67 19.56
CA THR A 58 20.77 -5.07 19.13
C THR A 58 19.40 -5.71 19.13
N PHE A 59 19.03 -6.33 18.02
CA PHE A 59 17.80 -7.10 17.87
C PHE A 59 18.15 -8.55 17.52
N ALA A 60 17.18 -9.46 17.72
CA ALA A 60 17.26 -10.77 17.08
C ALA A 60 17.44 -10.58 15.56
N PRO A 61 18.19 -11.44 14.87
CA PRO A 61 18.27 -11.42 13.41
C PRO A 61 16.88 -11.46 12.79
N PHE A 62 16.73 -10.88 11.60
CA PHE A 62 15.54 -11.16 10.79
C PHE A 62 15.51 -12.65 10.43
N ASP A 63 14.36 -13.26 10.61
CA ASP A 63 14.09 -14.65 10.26
C ASP A 63 13.03 -14.68 9.16
N PHE A 64 13.45 -15.13 7.97
CA PHE A 64 12.65 -15.21 6.77
C PHE A 64 12.25 -16.66 6.53
N SER A 65 10.99 -16.93 6.22
CA SER A 65 10.56 -18.27 5.83
C SER A 65 11.38 -18.78 4.63
N SER A 66 11.57 -20.10 4.54
CA SER A 66 12.30 -20.72 3.43
C SER A 66 11.73 -20.37 2.05
N THR A 67 10.46 -19.95 1.98
CA THR A 67 9.82 -19.40 0.78
C THR A 67 10.66 -18.26 0.18
N TYR A 68 11.27 -17.39 0.97
CA TYR A 68 12.09 -16.27 0.47
C TYR A 68 13.32 -16.72 -0.34
N ASN A 69 13.78 -17.96 -0.16
CA ASN A 69 14.97 -18.49 -0.84
C ASN A 69 14.65 -19.15 -2.20
N LEU A 70 13.41 -19.07 -2.66
CA LEU A 70 12.96 -19.64 -3.92
C LEU A 70 12.70 -18.54 -4.96
N THR A 71 12.64 -18.94 -6.24
CA THR A 71 12.21 -18.06 -7.32
C THR A 71 10.68 -18.04 -7.38
N HIS A 72 10.10 -16.84 -7.49
CA HIS A 72 8.65 -16.65 -7.53
C HIS A 72 8.22 -15.78 -8.70
N THR A 73 7.03 -16.08 -9.21
CA THR A 73 6.34 -15.24 -10.18
C THR A 73 5.41 -14.29 -9.44
N PHE A 74 5.54 -13.00 -9.74
CA PHE A 74 4.66 -11.96 -9.21
C PHE A 74 3.71 -11.48 -10.30
N ASN A 75 2.47 -11.19 -9.91
CA ASN A 75 1.57 -10.42 -10.75
C ASN A 75 1.94 -8.95 -10.57
N VAL A 76 2.11 -8.24 -11.68
CA VAL A 76 2.55 -6.85 -11.67
C VAL A 76 1.48 -5.98 -12.31
N LEU A 77 1.10 -4.90 -11.63
CA LEU A 77 0.09 -3.94 -12.08
C LEU A 77 0.62 -2.51 -11.93
N ASN A 78 0.44 -1.69 -12.95
CA ASN A 78 0.53 -0.23 -12.81
C ASN A 78 -0.85 0.28 -12.35
N ASN A 79 -0.94 0.83 -11.13
CA ASN A 79 -2.20 1.33 -10.57
C ASN A 79 -2.42 2.84 -10.79
N GLY A 80 -1.61 3.48 -11.63
CA GLY A 80 -1.64 4.93 -11.88
C GLY A 80 -0.70 5.73 -10.99
N HIS A 81 -0.27 5.19 -9.84
CA HIS A 81 0.65 5.85 -8.90
C HIS A 81 1.99 5.15 -8.76
N THR A 82 2.01 3.83 -8.92
CA THR A 82 3.18 2.98 -8.76
C THR A 82 3.03 1.70 -9.58
N ILE A 83 4.14 0.97 -9.75
CA ILE A 83 4.09 -0.45 -10.04
C ILE A 83 3.87 -1.21 -8.73
N VAL A 84 2.85 -2.07 -8.67
CA VAL A 84 2.56 -2.95 -7.53
C VAL A 84 2.78 -4.40 -7.95
N GLY A 85 3.61 -5.12 -7.20
CA GLY A 85 3.82 -6.55 -7.36
C GLY A 85 3.10 -7.33 -6.25
N THR A 86 2.22 -8.26 -6.61
CA THR A 86 1.51 -9.14 -5.67
C THR A 86 1.89 -10.60 -5.90
N TYR A 87 1.85 -11.37 -4.83
CA TYR A 87 2.08 -12.81 -4.85
C TYR A 87 0.76 -13.55 -4.67
N ASN A 88 0.49 -14.54 -5.51
CA ASN A 88 -0.70 -15.37 -5.37
C ASN A 88 -0.51 -16.37 -4.21
N ALA A 89 -1.06 -16.06 -3.05
CA ALA A 89 -0.98 -16.86 -1.83
C ALA A 89 -1.78 -18.18 -1.85
N ASN A 90 -2.17 -18.68 -3.03
CA ASN A 90 -2.76 -20.02 -3.17
C ASN A 90 -1.73 -21.14 -2.93
N ASP A 91 -0.45 -20.80 -2.87
CA ASP A 91 0.61 -21.68 -2.39
C ASP A 91 0.57 -21.78 -0.86
N SER A 92 0.61 -23.02 -0.37
CA SER A 92 0.64 -23.39 1.06
C SER A 92 1.86 -22.87 1.84
N SER A 93 2.69 -22.02 1.24
CA SER A 93 3.98 -21.55 1.75
C SER A 93 4.07 -20.02 1.78
N PRO A 94 3.46 -19.35 2.77
CA PRO A 94 3.52 -17.89 2.89
C PRO A 94 4.95 -17.38 3.14
N PHE A 95 5.22 -16.18 2.61
CA PHE A 95 6.41 -15.39 2.92
C PHE A 95 6.26 -14.78 4.31
N LYS A 96 6.86 -15.39 5.32
CA LYS A 96 6.80 -14.92 6.71
C LYS A 96 8.10 -14.23 7.11
N LEU A 97 7.98 -13.17 7.89
CA LEU A 97 9.09 -12.42 8.48
C LEU A 97 8.87 -12.29 9.98
N THR A 98 9.89 -12.64 10.76
CA THR A 98 9.97 -12.39 12.21
C THR A 98 11.34 -11.81 12.58
N GLY A 99 11.54 -11.45 13.85
CA GLY A 99 12.81 -10.92 14.35
C GLY A 99 13.06 -9.45 13.96
N GLY A 100 14.31 -9.00 14.01
CA GLY A 100 14.71 -7.62 13.65
C GLY A 100 14.07 -6.50 14.46
N GLY A 101 13.50 -6.82 15.63
CA GLY A 101 12.75 -5.87 16.47
C GLY A 101 11.26 -5.78 16.17
N LEU A 102 10.73 -6.61 15.24
CA LEU A 102 9.30 -6.72 14.98
C LEU A 102 8.58 -7.44 16.12
N ASN A 103 7.40 -6.94 16.49
CA ASN A 103 6.53 -7.58 17.47
C ASN A 103 5.50 -8.48 16.77
N GLY A 104 5.90 -9.71 16.47
CA GLY A 104 5.05 -10.73 15.88
C GLY A 104 5.54 -11.25 14.53
N THR A 105 4.67 -12.00 13.87
CA THR A 105 4.93 -12.59 12.55
C THR A 105 4.19 -11.81 11.48
N PHE A 106 4.93 -11.34 10.49
CA PHE A 106 4.40 -10.57 9.36
C PHE A 106 4.39 -11.44 8.11
N GLU A 107 3.35 -11.31 7.29
CA GLU A 107 3.26 -12.00 6.01
C GLU A 107 3.33 -10.99 4.86
N PHE A 108 4.16 -11.27 3.86
CA PHE A 108 4.27 -10.41 2.68
C PHE A 108 2.92 -10.34 1.94
N SER A 109 2.48 -9.12 1.66
CA SER A 109 1.27 -8.86 0.87
C SER A 109 1.61 -8.41 -0.55
N ASN A 110 2.43 -7.37 -0.67
CA ASN A 110 2.83 -6.77 -1.94
C ASN A 110 4.12 -5.97 -1.77
N PHE A 111 4.76 -5.62 -2.88
CA PHE A 111 5.74 -4.55 -2.95
C PHE A 111 5.27 -3.48 -3.93
N HIS A 112 5.80 -2.27 -3.80
CA HIS A 112 5.61 -1.19 -4.75
C HIS A 112 6.90 -0.37 -4.89
N LEU A 113 6.97 0.48 -5.91
CA LEU A 113 8.19 1.19 -6.28
C LEU A 113 7.95 2.70 -6.31
N HIS A 114 8.94 3.46 -5.86
CA HIS A 114 8.98 4.92 -6.02
C HIS A 114 10.18 5.25 -6.92
N TRP A 115 10.01 6.19 -7.85
CA TRP A 115 11.04 6.59 -8.81
C TRP A 115 11.05 8.10 -9.03
#